data_AF-A0A7C7KPK2-F1
#
_entry.id   AF-A0A7C7KPK2-F1
#
_cell.length_a   1.000
_cell.length_b   1.000
_cell.length_c   1.000
_cell.angle_alpha   90.00
_cell.angle_beta   90.00
_cell.angle_gamma   90.00
#
_symmetry.space_group_name_H-M   'P 1'
#
loop_
_entity.id
_entity.type
_entity.pdbx_description
1 polymer ?
#
loop_
_entity_poly.entity_id
_entity_poly.type
_entity_poly.pdbx_seq_one_letter_code
_entity_poly.pdbx_strand_id
1 'polypeptide(L)'
;MKETAADARTVERATKIGNAADRCSRIVKSFLAMARQRPPERRAVDLADIVQATLDVTGYSLRTANIEVSLRIDPAVPPIWADPDQLNQVVTNLVVNAQQAMMESQGTRKLSIAAHYDDHRQEIVLALADTGPGIPEDIRGRIFDPFFTTKDIGEGTGIGLAVSHRIVEAHHGQIRVDSQVGEGATFTVTLPASGEQAEERPRVARAGRHQPGTQARILIIDDEPEVAQMLGDIMLAEGHEVETADSGEKALQLLSSSSFDVILSDVRMPHLDGPSLYAALERRDPALLQRTAFVSGDTLSPSARVFLQRVHRPFLEKPFTLEEVRELVDQILGRDDDPEGSLEESPGSKAESDTAVSERAGNQASAPERQ
;
A
#
# COMPACT_ATOMS: atom_id res chain seq x y z
N MET A 1 -4.62 -13.05 35.42
CA MET A 1 -3.53 -13.55 36.30
C MET A 1 -2.90 -12.47 37.19
N LYS A 2 -2.78 -11.20 36.77
CA LYS A 2 -2.27 -10.11 37.66
C LYS A 2 -3.22 -9.79 38.83
N GLU A 3 -4.52 -9.96 38.67
CA GLU A 3 -5.53 -9.60 39.68
C GLU A 3 -5.75 -10.65 40.79
N THR A 4 -5.02 -11.78 40.78
CA THR A 4 -5.35 -12.93 41.65
C THR A 4 -4.16 -13.48 42.46
N ALA A 5 -2.96 -12.89 42.33
CA ALA A 5 -1.75 -13.43 42.94
C ALA A 5 -1.29 -12.60 44.15
N ALA A 6 -1.28 -13.21 45.34
CA ALA A 6 -0.92 -12.57 46.62
C ALA A 6 0.60 -12.58 46.94
N ASP A 7 1.43 -13.19 46.08
CA ASP A 7 2.86 -13.41 46.33
C ASP A 7 3.75 -12.66 45.30
N ALA A 8 4.72 -11.90 45.81
CA ALA A 8 5.58 -11.02 45.01
C ALA A 8 6.40 -11.77 43.96
N ARG A 9 6.85 -12.99 44.25
CA ARG A 9 7.59 -13.83 43.27
C ARG A 9 6.69 -14.32 42.15
N THR A 10 5.42 -14.56 42.44
CA THR A 10 4.43 -14.97 41.43
C THR A 10 4.08 -13.82 40.48
N VAL A 11 3.94 -12.60 41.01
CA VAL A 11 3.75 -11.37 40.21
C VAL A 11 4.98 -11.10 39.33
N GLU A 12 6.19 -11.24 39.86
CA GLU A 12 7.43 -11.06 39.10
C GLU A 12 7.54 -12.07 37.94
N ARG A 13 7.25 -13.36 38.20
CA ARG A 13 7.24 -14.41 37.18
C ARG A 13 6.17 -14.17 36.12
N ALA A 14 4.95 -13.83 36.52
CA ALA A 14 3.86 -13.52 35.60
C ALA A 14 4.19 -12.30 34.72
N THR A 15 4.90 -11.31 35.27
CA THR A 15 5.37 -10.14 34.52
C THR A 15 6.45 -10.51 33.51
N LYS A 16 7.42 -11.35 33.88
CA LYS A 16 8.44 -11.88 32.95
C LYS A 16 7.81 -12.69 31.81
N ILE A 17 6.80 -13.52 32.11
CA ILE A 17 6.07 -14.30 31.11
C ILE A 17 5.26 -13.39 30.18
N GLY A 18 4.56 -12.38 30.73
CA GLY A 18 3.83 -11.39 29.93
C GLY A 18 4.74 -10.63 28.97
N ASN A 19 5.86 -10.09 29.46
CA ASN A 19 6.83 -9.39 28.63
C ASN A 19 7.42 -10.29 27.52
N ALA A 20 7.66 -11.56 27.82
CA ALA A 20 8.13 -12.54 26.83
C ALA A 20 7.05 -12.87 25.79
N ALA A 21 5.78 -12.98 26.19
CA ALA A 21 4.66 -13.21 25.28
C ALA A 21 4.41 -11.99 24.37
N ASP A 22 4.47 -10.78 24.91
CA ASP A 22 4.36 -9.53 24.14
C ASP A 22 5.51 -9.39 23.13
N ARG A 23 6.72 -9.85 23.50
CA ARG A 23 7.86 -9.92 22.58
C ARG A 23 7.62 -10.93 21.47
N CYS A 24 7.20 -12.15 21.79
CA CYS A 24 6.86 -13.15 20.77
C CYS A 24 5.76 -12.65 19.83
N SER A 25 4.73 -11.98 20.37
CA SER A 25 3.66 -11.37 19.57
C SER A 25 4.19 -10.29 18.63
N ARG A 26 5.08 -9.40 19.10
CA ARG A 26 5.76 -8.42 18.24
C ARG A 26 6.63 -9.07 17.16
N ILE A 27 7.43 -10.07 17.51
CA ILE A 27 8.28 -10.78 16.55
C ILE A 27 7.42 -11.49 15.49
N VAL A 28 6.36 -12.18 15.90
CA VAL A 28 5.45 -12.87 14.99
C VAL A 28 4.70 -11.87 14.10
N LYS A 29 4.23 -10.73 14.64
CA LYS A 29 3.62 -9.66 13.85
C LYS A 29 4.60 -9.05 12.84
N SER A 30 5.83 -8.78 13.25
CA SER A 30 6.87 -8.27 12.35
C SER A 30 7.27 -9.30 11.30
N PHE A 31 7.35 -10.58 11.68
CA PHE A 31 7.65 -11.66 10.74
C PHE A 31 6.50 -11.91 9.77
N LEU A 32 5.25 -11.84 10.23
CA LEU A 32 4.06 -11.87 9.37
C LEU A 32 4.00 -10.65 8.46
N ALA A 33 4.39 -9.46 8.92
CA ALA A 33 4.52 -8.28 8.07
C ALA A 33 5.65 -8.43 7.02
N MET A 34 6.75 -9.13 7.37
CA MET A 34 7.80 -9.48 6.42
C MET A 34 7.39 -10.57 5.43
N ALA A 35 6.52 -11.49 5.83
CA ALA A 35 6.00 -12.58 5.01
C ALA A 35 4.83 -12.15 4.11
N ARG A 36 4.00 -11.21 4.59
CA ARG A 36 2.94 -10.53 3.84
C ARG A 36 3.56 -9.46 2.96
N GLN A 37 4.13 -9.85 1.83
CA GLN A 37 4.32 -8.92 0.72
C GLN A 37 2.94 -8.66 0.10
N ARG A 38 2.15 -7.74 0.69
CA ARG A 38 1.09 -7.09 -0.08
C ARG A 38 1.78 -6.30 -1.22
N PRO A 39 1.27 -6.33 -2.46
CA PRO A 39 1.76 -5.42 -3.48
C PRO A 39 1.68 -3.99 -2.92
N PRO A 40 2.78 -3.22 -2.92
CA PRO A 40 2.74 -1.85 -2.40
C PRO A 40 1.69 -1.05 -3.19
N GLU A 41 0.73 -0.46 -2.48
CA GLU A 41 -0.27 0.44 -3.08
C GLU A 41 0.38 1.79 -3.35
N ARG A 42 1.18 1.82 -4.43
CA ARG A 42 1.93 3.02 -4.79
C ARG A 42 1.01 4.08 -5.35
N ARG A 43 1.09 5.27 -4.77
CA ARG A 43 0.45 6.48 -5.24
C ARG A 43 1.44 7.64 -5.19
N ALA A 44 1.04 8.80 -5.72
CA ALA A 44 1.80 10.01 -5.50
C ALA A 44 1.68 10.41 -4.01
N VAL A 45 2.82 10.56 -3.35
CA VAL A 45 2.92 10.86 -1.93
C VAL A 45 3.82 12.08 -1.73
N ASP A 46 3.35 13.05 -0.95
CA ASP A 46 4.18 14.15 -0.48
C ASP A 46 5.02 13.68 0.73
N LEU A 47 6.34 13.85 0.63
CA LEU A 47 7.27 13.45 1.69
C LEU A 47 7.05 14.28 2.98
N ALA A 48 6.62 15.54 2.85
CA ALA A 48 6.31 16.39 3.98
C ALA A 48 5.15 15.84 4.81
N ASP A 49 4.10 15.34 4.16
CA ASP A 49 2.95 14.74 4.82
C ASP A 49 3.34 13.49 5.61
N ILE A 50 4.19 12.63 5.04
CA ILE A 50 4.67 11.43 5.73
C ILE A 50 5.48 11.80 6.98
N VAL A 51 6.42 12.73 6.86
CA VAL A 51 7.24 13.16 7.99
C VAL A 51 6.38 13.82 9.07
N GLN A 52 5.40 14.64 8.68
CA GLN A 52 4.50 15.29 9.61
C GLN A 52 3.63 14.27 10.36
N ALA A 53 3.03 13.32 9.65
CA ALA A 53 2.23 12.25 10.24
C ALA A 53 3.05 11.40 11.24
N THR A 54 4.31 11.08 10.92
CA THR A 54 5.21 10.39 11.86
C THR A 54 5.49 11.23 13.11
N LEU A 55 5.72 12.54 12.95
CA LEU A 55 5.98 13.45 14.08
C LEU A 55 4.74 13.66 14.96
N ASP A 56 3.53 13.59 14.42
CA ASP A 56 2.30 13.70 15.20
C ASP A 56 2.13 12.50 16.14
N VAL A 57 2.47 11.30 15.67
CA VAL A 57 2.42 10.06 16.47
C VAL A 57 3.56 9.98 17.49
N THR A 58 4.77 10.35 17.08
CA THR A 58 5.98 10.21 17.92
C THR A 58 6.26 11.44 18.80
N GLY A 59 5.61 12.56 18.54
CA GLY A 59 5.95 13.87 19.11
C GLY A 59 5.83 13.94 20.63
N TYR A 60 4.85 13.24 21.23
CA TYR A 60 4.75 13.17 22.70
C TYR A 60 5.96 12.46 23.34
N SER A 61 6.41 11.36 22.72
CA SER A 61 7.57 10.59 23.16
C SER A 61 8.87 11.38 23.00
N LEU A 62 9.03 12.10 21.89
CA LEU A 62 10.19 12.97 21.65
C LEU A 62 10.26 14.13 22.66
N ARG A 63 9.11 14.76 22.97
CA ARG A 63 9.05 15.85 23.96
C ARG A 63 9.36 15.38 25.37
N THR A 64 8.80 14.23 25.79
CA THR A 64 9.07 13.68 27.13
C THR A 64 10.51 13.20 27.28
N ALA A 65 11.19 12.87 26.18
CA ALA A 65 12.62 12.58 26.13
C ALA A 65 13.52 13.84 26.04
N ASN A 66 12.95 15.06 26.08
CA ASN A 66 13.66 16.34 25.90
C ASN A 66 14.49 16.41 24.61
N ILE A 67 13.95 15.90 23.49
CA ILE A 67 14.59 15.96 22.18
C ILE A 67 14.09 17.19 21.42
N GLU A 68 15.02 18.06 21.01
CA GLU A 68 14.74 19.16 20.08
C GLU A 68 14.62 18.61 18.65
N VAL A 69 13.48 18.81 18.01
CA VAL A 69 13.25 18.38 16.63
C VAL A 69 13.37 19.59 15.71
N SER A 70 14.22 19.49 14.69
CA SER A 70 14.32 20.49 13.62
C SER A 70 13.95 19.86 12.28
N LEU A 71 13.00 20.47 11.57
CA LEU A 71 12.47 19.99 10.29
C LEU A 71 12.82 20.99 9.18
N ARG A 72 13.40 20.50 8.08
CA ARG A 72 13.75 21.29 6.89
C ARG A 72 13.49 20.50 5.61
N ILE A 73 12.28 20.61 5.08
CA ILE A 73 11.92 19.99 3.80
C ILE A 73 11.90 21.09 2.75
N ASP A 74 12.70 20.92 1.69
CA ASP A 74 12.70 21.83 0.55
C ASP A 74 11.36 21.72 -0.20
N PRO A 75 10.62 22.84 -0.40
CA PRO A 75 9.40 22.83 -1.21
C PRO A 75 9.58 22.36 -2.65
N ALA A 76 10.82 22.32 -3.16
CA ALA A 76 11.14 21.80 -4.47
C ALA A 76 11.19 20.27 -4.54
N VAL A 77 10.99 19.55 -3.42
CA VAL A 77 10.91 18.09 -3.42
C VAL A 77 9.65 17.63 -4.19
N PRO A 78 9.79 16.89 -5.30
CA PRO A 78 8.64 16.40 -6.05
C PRO A 78 7.94 15.24 -5.32
N PRO A 79 6.67 14.96 -5.64
CA PRO A 79 5.96 13.79 -5.11
C PRO A 79 6.68 12.48 -5.43
N ILE A 80 6.61 11.52 -4.51
CA ILE A 80 7.21 10.19 -4.60
C ILE A 80 6.13 9.18 -5.01
N TRP A 81 6.45 8.30 -5.96
CA TRP A 81 5.60 7.18 -6.34
C TRP A 81 5.84 6.00 -5.38
N ALA A 82 5.12 5.99 -4.27
CA ALA A 82 5.39 5.11 -3.16
C ALA A 82 4.13 4.70 -2.39
N ASP A 83 4.25 3.63 -1.62
CA ASP A 83 3.25 3.22 -0.64
C ASP A 83 3.41 4.10 0.62
N PRO A 84 2.37 4.87 0.99
CA PRO A 84 2.44 5.83 2.09
C PRO A 84 2.65 5.16 3.45
N ASP A 85 2.05 3.99 3.69
CA ASP A 85 2.14 3.27 4.96
C ASP A 85 3.53 2.68 5.13
N GLN A 86 4.10 2.16 4.05
CA GLN A 86 5.48 1.65 4.04
C GLN A 86 6.50 2.77 4.26
N LEU A 87 6.35 3.93 3.59
CA LEU A 87 7.23 5.07 3.85
C LEU A 87 7.08 5.61 5.28
N ASN A 88 5.86 5.71 5.81
CA ASN A 88 5.62 6.09 7.20
C ASN A 88 6.30 5.10 8.17
N GLN A 89 6.25 3.81 7.88
CA GLN A 89 6.96 2.80 8.67
C GLN A 89 8.48 3.01 8.66
N VAL A 90 9.08 3.33 7.51
CA VAL A 90 10.52 3.64 7.42
C VAL A 90 10.86 4.84 8.31
N VAL A 91 10.14 5.97 8.15
CA VAL A 91 10.41 7.20 8.90
C VAL A 91 10.19 6.98 10.40
N THR A 92 9.10 6.31 10.78
CA THR A 92 8.81 5.96 12.19
C THR A 92 9.92 5.12 12.80
N ASN A 93 10.41 4.10 12.09
CA ASN A 93 11.51 3.26 12.58
C ASN A 93 12.78 4.09 12.83
N LEU A 94 13.12 4.99 11.92
CA LEU A 94 14.31 5.83 12.04
C LEU A 94 14.19 6.83 13.21
N VAL A 95 13.03 7.47 13.36
CA VAL A 95 12.74 8.40 14.48
C VAL A 95 12.79 7.69 15.83
N VAL A 96 12.17 6.50 15.95
CA VAL A 96 12.18 5.71 17.18
C VAL A 96 13.60 5.23 17.51
N ASN A 97 14.37 4.80 16.50
CA ASN A 97 15.76 4.40 16.69
C ASN A 97 16.62 5.57 17.18
N ALA A 98 16.49 6.74 16.58
CA ALA A 98 17.19 7.96 16.98
C ALA A 98 16.84 8.36 18.42
N GLN A 99 15.55 8.35 18.78
CA GLN A 99 15.11 8.61 20.15
C GLN A 99 15.79 7.67 21.14
N GLN A 100 15.73 6.36 20.87
CA GLN A 100 16.27 5.35 21.77
C GLN A 100 17.79 5.51 21.92
N ALA A 101 18.52 5.76 20.83
CA ALA A 101 19.96 6.00 20.87
C ALA A 101 20.31 7.24 21.72
N MET A 102 19.58 8.35 21.55
CA MET A 102 19.80 9.57 22.34
C MET A 102 19.46 9.42 23.83
N MET A 103 18.59 8.47 24.20
CA MET A 103 18.28 8.18 25.60
C MET A 103 19.46 7.54 26.35
N GLU A 104 20.34 6.84 25.65
CA GLU A 104 21.53 6.18 26.21
C GLU A 104 22.71 7.17 26.39
N SER A 105 22.70 8.29 25.66
CA SER A 105 23.72 9.33 25.73
C SER A 105 23.34 10.48 26.66
N GLN A 106 24.36 11.10 27.29
CA GLN A 106 24.21 12.38 27.99
C GLN A 106 24.60 13.53 27.07
N GLY A 107 23.81 14.60 27.07
CA GLY A 107 24.07 15.79 26.27
C GLY A 107 22.81 16.39 25.66
N THR A 108 23.00 17.38 24.79
CA THR A 108 21.91 17.96 24.01
C THR A 108 21.35 16.92 23.05
N ARG A 109 20.04 16.69 23.12
CA ARG A 109 19.35 15.75 22.26
C ARG A 109 18.67 16.48 21.14
N LYS A 110 19.16 16.31 19.92
CA LYS A 110 18.63 16.96 18.73
C LYS A 110 18.40 15.94 17.64
N LEU A 111 17.20 15.96 17.07
CA LEU A 111 16.83 15.23 15.87
C LEU A 111 16.65 16.24 14.73
N SER A 112 17.43 16.11 13.68
CA SER A 112 17.33 16.93 12.48
C SER A 112 16.79 16.10 11.34
N ILE A 113 15.66 16.50 10.77
CA ILE A 113 15.06 15.85 9.61
C ILE A 113 15.12 16.85 8.46
N ALA A 114 15.81 16.47 7.39
CA ALA A 114 15.96 17.30 6.20
C ALA A 114 15.62 16.51 4.95
N ALA A 115 14.94 17.14 4.00
CA ALA A 115 14.71 16.56 2.68
C ALA A 115 14.98 17.58 1.58
N HIS A 116 15.62 17.13 0.51
CA HIS A 116 15.87 17.94 -0.70
C HIS A 116 15.83 17.07 -1.95
N TYR A 117 15.68 17.72 -3.10
CA TYR A 117 15.79 17.09 -4.40
C TYR A 117 17.19 17.34 -4.98
N ASP A 118 17.89 16.25 -5.32
CA ASP A 118 19.17 16.31 -6.04
C ASP A 118 18.91 16.22 -7.54
N ASP A 119 18.87 17.38 -8.21
CA ASP A 119 18.63 17.48 -9.65
C ASP A 119 19.73 16.80 -10.49
N HIS A 120 20.97 16.68 -9.98
CA HIS A 120 22.02 15.98 -10.72
C HIS A 120 21.81 14.47 -10.75
N ARG A 121 21.24 13.91 -9.69
CA ARG A 121 21.01 12.47 -9.54
C ARG A 121 19.55 12.07 -9.81
N GLN A 122 18.65 13.04 -9.97
CA GLN A 122 17.20 12.85 -10.06
C GLN A 122 16.65 12.04 -8.88
N GLU A 123 17.21 12.30 -7.69
CA GLU A 123 16.91 11.57 -6.46
C GLU A 123 16.36 12.53 -5.39
N ILE A 124 15.38 12.05 -4.64
CA ILE A 124 14.89 12.67 -3.42
C ILE A 124 15.72 12.12 -2.27
N VAL A 125 16.32 13.02 -1.49
CA VAL A 125 17.21 12.66 -0.39
C VAL A 125 16.55 13.08 0.92
N LEU A 126 16.17 12.11 1.74
CA LEU A 126 15.70 12.30 3.11
C LEU A 126 16.82 11.93 4.10
N ALA A 127 17.25 12.88 4.93
CA ALA A 127 18.26 12.69 5.95
C ALA A 127 17.67 12.87 7.35
N LEU A 128 17.94 11.92 8.24
CA LEU A 128 17.62 11.99 9.67
C LEU A 128 18.91 11.90 10.47
N ALA A 129 19.28 12.99 11.14
CA ALA A 129 20.49 13.08 11.96
C ALA A 129 20.14 13.21 13.44
N ASP A 130 20.72 12.34 14.27
CA ASP A 130 20.60 12.36 15.73
C ASP A 130 21.93 12.71 16.40
N THR A 131 21.87 13.18 17.64
CA THR A 131 23.05 13.48 18.49
C THR A 131 23.31 12.39 19.53
N GLY A 132 22.96 11.14 19.21
CA GLY A 132 23.17 9.97 20.06
C GLY A 132 24.64 9.54 20.17
N PRO A 133 24.92 8.33 20.71
CA PRO A 133 26.28 7.83 20.91
C PRO A 133 27.00 7.47 19.60
N GLY A 134 26.30 7.43 18.47
CA GLY A 134 26.83 7.00 17.18
C GLY A 134 27.05 5.48 17.07
N ILE A 135 27.48 5.03 15.89
CA ILE A 135 27.58 3.64 15.48
C ILE A 135 29.06 3.30 15.17
N PRO A 136 29.66 2.38 15.94
CA PRO A 136 30.99 1.84 15.66
C PRO A 136 31.13 1.28 14.23
N GLU A 137 32.27 1.51 13.59
CA GLU A 137 32.50 1.17 12.18
C GLU A 137 32.39 -0.34 11.90
N ASP A 138 32.81 -1.17 12.85
CA ASP A 138 32.78 -2.63 12.79
C ASP A 138 31.37 -3.22 12.72
N ILE A 139 30.34 -2.48 13.16
CA ILE A 139 28.95 -2.93 13.13
C ILE A 139 28.09 -2.24 12.08
N ARG A 140 28.55 -1.14 11.44
CA ARG A 140 27.73 -0.36 10.48
C ARG A 140 27.15 -1.19 9.35
N GLY A 141 27.90 -2.15 8.81
CA GLY A 141 27.42 -3.03 7.75
C GLY A 141 26.37 -4.06 8.21
N ARG A 142 26.30 -4.33 9.52
CA ARG A 142 25.44 -5.37 10.11
C ARG A 142 24.17 -4.81 10.72
N ILE A 143 24.03 -3.49 10.87
CA ILE A 143 22.83 -2.89 11.48
C ILE A 143 21.55 -3.13 10.67
N PHE A 144 21.70 -3.45 9.38
CA PHE A 144 20.60 -3.81 8.49
C PHE A 144 20.33 -5.33 8.46
N ASP A 145 21.17 -6.15 9.10
CA ASP A 145 20.95 -7.59 9.20
C ASP A 145 19.74 -7.86 10.10
N PRO A 146 18.83 -8.77 9.69
CA PRO A 146 17.71 -9.16 10.54
C PRO A 146 18.18 -9.68 11.91
N PHE A 147 17.49 -9.25 12.96
CA PHE A 147 17.75 -9.61 14.36
C PHE A 147 19.04 -9.05 14.96
N PHE A 148 19.81 -8.26 14.22
CA PHE A 148 20.98 -7.58 14.77
C PHE A 148 20.54 -6.42 15.67
N THR A 149 21.01 -6.42 16.92
CA THR A 149 20.74 -5.35 17.89
C THR A 149 21.90 -5.26 18.88
N THR A 150 22.28 -4.04 19.24
CA THR A 150 23.25 -3.74 20.32
C THR A 150 22.58 -3.56 21.68
N LYS A 151 21.24 -3.55 21.73
CA LYS A 151 20.45 -3.31 22.94
C LYS A 151 20.27 -4.55 23.80
N ASP A 152 19.97 -4.32 25.07
CA ASP A 152 19.70 -5.37 26.06
C ASP A 152 18.57 -6.32 25.62
N ILE A 153 18.62 -7.55 26.15
CA ILE A 153 17.72 -8.64 25.80
C ILE A 153 16.26 -8.25 26.10
N GLY A 154 15.52 -7.87 25.06
CA GLY A 154 14.11 -7.51 25.13
C GLY A 154 13.78 -6.06 24.75
N GLU A 155 14.78 -5.19 24.60
CA GLU A 155 14.58 -3.77 24.25
C GLU A 155 14.70 -3.51 22.74
N GLY A 156 15.54 -4.27 22.04
CA GLY A 156 15.66 -4.22 20.58
C GLY A 156 15.19 -5.52 19.92
N THR A 157 14.27 -5.43 18.95
CA THR A 157 13.89 -6.60 18.13
C THR A 157 14.92 -6.89 17.03
N GLY A 158 15.74 -5.90 16.67
CA GLY A 158 16.69 -5.99 15.55
C GLY A 158 16.03 -6.12 14.17
N ILE A 159 14.73 -5.85 14.07
CA ILE A 159 13.96 -6.03 12.82
C ILE A 159 13.74 -4.70 12.11
N GLY A 160 13.66 -3.58 12.84
CA GLY A 160 13.24 -2.27 12.29
C GLY A 160 14.07 -1.81 11.10
N LEU A 161 15.40 -1.78 11.21
CA LEU A 161 16.29 -1.34 10.12
C LEU A 161 16.32 -2.32 8.94
N ALA A 162 16.21 -3.62 9.19
CA ALA A 162 16.11 -4.64 8.14
C ALA A 162 14.82 -4.49 7.32
N VAL A 163 13.71 -4.15 7.98
CA VAL A 163 12.43 -3.83 7.32
C VAL A 163 12.54 -2.52 6.54
N SER A 164 13.12 -1.49 7.14
CA SER A 164 13.33 -0.21 6.46
C SER A 164 14.18 -0.37 5.18
N HIS A 165 15.24 -1.18 5.23
CA HIS A 165 16.08 -1.48 4.07
C HIS A 165 15.27 -2.10 2.92
N ARG A 166 14.47 -3.13 3.22
CA ARG A 166 13.65 -3.82 2.21
C ARG A 166 12.56 -2.95 1.63
N ILE A 167 11.91 -2.12 2.45
CA ILE A 167 10.90 -1.17 1.97
C ILE A 167 11.57 -0.17 1.01
N VAL A 168 12.71 0.39 1.39
CA VAL A 168 13.44 1.36 0.56
C VAL A 168 13.91 0.71 -0.75
N GLU A 169 14.45 -0.51 -0.72
CA GLU A 169 14.81 -1.28 -1.92
C GLU A 169 13.60 -1.58 -2.81
N ALA A 170 12.47 -1.96 -2.22
CA ALA A 170 11.24 -2.18 -2.98
C ALA A 170 10.82 -0.91 -3.73
N HIS A 171 11.07 0.27 -3.16
CA HIS A 171 10.84 1.58 -3.79
C HIS A 171 12.00 2.05 -4.70
N HIS A 172 12.90 1.14 -5.09
CA HIS A 172 14.09 1.44 -5.91
C HIS A 172 15.02 2.50 -5.30
N GLY A 173 14.97 2.64 -3.99
CA GLY A 173 15.80 3.55 -3.22
C GLY A 173 16.99 2.87 -2.58
N GLN A 174 17.75 3.66 -1.82
CA GLN A 174 18.84 3.17 -0.97
C GLN A 174 18.78 3.82 0.41
N ILE A 175 19.10 3.05 1.44
CA ILE A 175 19.34 3.58 2.78
C ILE A 175 20.83 3.46 3.13
N ARG A 176 21.41 4.54 3.65
CA ARG A 176 22.81 4.60 4.11
C ARG A 176 22.86 5.19 5.50
N VAL A 177 23.99 4.95 6.17
CA VAL A 177 24.27 5.53 7.48
C VAL A 177 25.69 6.09 7.51
N ASP A 178 25.79 7.34 7.94
CA ASP A 178 27.04 8.01 8.27
C ASP A 178 27.03 8.31 9.76
N SER A 179 28.05 7.84 10.49
CA SER A 179 28.07 7.97 11.95
C SER A 179 29.48 7.94 12.48
N GLN A 180 29.75 8.66 13.57
CA GLN A 180 30.97 8.54 14.35
C GLN A 180 30.63 8.37 15.82
N VAL A 181 31.43 7.57 16.53
CA VAL A 181 31.21 7.33 17.97
C VAL A 181 31.36 8.66 18.72
N GLY A 182 30.32 9.04 19.45
CA GLY A 182 30.23 10.30 20.19
C GLY A 182 29.68 11.49 19.41
N GLU A 183 29.46 11.37 18.10
CA GLU A 183 28.94 12.47 17.26
C GLU A 183 27.51 12.21 16.73
N GLY A 184 26.94 11.04 17.03
CA GLY A 184 25.61 10.64 16.57
C GLY A 184 25.62 9.90 15.24
N ALA A 185 24.43 9.72 14.66
CA ALA A 185 24.25 9.03 13.38
C ALA A 185 23.35 9.82 12.44
N THR A 186 23.64 9.75 11.15
CA THR A 186 22.81 10.29 10.07
C THR A 186 22.40 9.15 9.17
N PHE A 187 21.09 8.87 9.14
CA PHE A 187 20.50 7.94 8.19
C PHE A 187 20.03 8.72 6.97
N THR A 188 20.45 8.29 5.78
CA THR A 188 20.07 8.91 4.51
C THR A 188 19.30 7.90 3.68
N VAL A 189 18.06 8.23 3.34
CA VAL A 189 17.18 7.50 2.43
C VAL A 189 17.14 8.26 1.11
N THR A 190 17.55 7.61 0.02
CA THR A 190 17.47 8.14 -1.33
C THR A 190 16.39 7.41 -2.10
N LEU A 191 15.45 8.12 -2.72
CA LEU A 191 14.35 7.58 -3.52
C LEU A 191 14.35 8.24 -4.90
N PRO A 192 13.97 7.55 -5.98
CA PRO A 192 13.84 8.20 -7.28
C PRO A 192 12.70 9.23 -7.25
N ALA A 193 12.91 10.42 -7.82
CA ALA A 193 11.82 11.34 -8.07
C ALA A 193 10.93 10.77 -9.19
N SER A 194 9.62 10.72 -8.96
CA SER A 194 8.68 10.07 -9.88
C SER A 194 8.70 10.72 -11.27
N GLY A 195 8.95 9.91 -12.31
CA GLY A 195 8.74 10.35 -13.70
C GLY A 195 9.21 9.41 -14.79
N GLU A 196 10.32 8.69 -14.63
CA GLU A 196 10.88 7.88 -15.73
C GLU A 196 11.73 6.72 -15.20
N GLN A 197 11.09 5.57 -14.91
CA GLN A 197 11.56 4.27 -15.39
C GLN A 197 10.36 3.35 -15.59
N ALA A 198 10.31 2.78 -16.79
CA ALA A 198 9.25 1.99 -17.36
C ALA A 198 9.05 0.64 -16.63
N GLU A 199 7.81 0.32 -16.28
CA GLU A 199 7.30 -0.98 -16.67
C GLU A 199 6.73 -0.84 -18.08
N GLU A 200 7.38 -1.47 -19.05
CA GLU A 200 6.76 -1.86 -20.30
C GLU A 200 5.55 -2.75 -19.98
N ARG A 201 4.40 -2.13 -19.75
CA ARG A 201 3.12 -2.82 -19.93
C ARG A 201 2.89 -2.89 -21.43
N PRO A 202 2.71 -4.08 -22.03
CA PRO A 202 2.13 -4.16 -23.35
C PRO A 202 0.78 -3.46 -23.26
N ARG A 203 0.62 -2.34 -23.96
CA ARG A 203 -0.69 -1.74 -24.21
C ARG A 203 -1.48 -2.74 -25.06
N VAL A 204 -2.09 -3.73 -24.42
CA VAL A 204 -3.16 -4.48 -25.04
C VAL A 204 -4.36 -3.53 -25.05
N ALA A 205 -4.80 -3.18 -26.26
CA ALA A 205 -5.89 -2.26 -26.50
C ALA A 205 -7.10 -2.62 -25.61
N ARG A 206 -7.55 -1.65 -24.81
CA ARG A 206 -8.81 -1.69 -24.06
C ARG A 206 -9.96 -1.95 -25.04
N ALA A 207 -10.47 -3.18 -25.06
CA ALA A 207 -11.75 -3.51 -25.68
C ALA A 207 -12.81 -3.55 -24.57
N GLY A 208 -13.81 -2.66 -24.69
CA GLY A 208 -15.05 -2.68 -23.91
C GLY A 208 -15.01 -1.93 -22.59
N ARG A 209 -15.38 -0.64 -22.60
CA ARG A 209 -15.76 0.09 -21.39
C ARG A 209 -17.11 -0.45 -20.89
N HIS A 210 -17.18 -0.97 -19.66
CA HIS A 210 -18.44 -1.05 -18.91
C HIS A 210 -18.56 0.19 -18.02
N GLN A 211 -19.77 0.74 -17.93
CA GLN A 211 -20.06 1.94 -17.15
C GLN A 211 -20.11 1.61 -15.64
N PRO A 212 -19.57 2.47 -14.76
CA PRO A 212 -19.76 2.34 -13.32
C PRO A 212 -21.26 2.39 -12.99
N GLY A 213 -21.79 1.37 -12.30
CA GLY A 213 -23.18 1.33 -11.83
C GLY A 213 -24.06 0.15 -12.25
N THR A 214 -23.60 -0.78 -13.10
CA THR A 214 -24.41 -1.95 -13.53
C THR A 214 -24.03 -3.24 -12.81
N GLN A 215 -24.99 -3.90 -12.16
CA GLN A 215 -24.91 -5.28 -11.67
C GLN A 215 -24.04 -6.19 -12.55
N ALA A 216 -22.98 -6.78 -11.98
CA ALA A 216 -22.05 -7.68 -12.66
C ALA A 216 -22.46 -9.14 -12.45
N ARG A 217 -22.16 -10.02 -13.43
CA ARG A 217 -22.34 -11.47 -13.30
C ARG A 217 -21.01 -12.12 -12.90
N ILE A 218 -20.98 -12.77 -11.74
CA ILE A 218 -19.78 -13.35 -11.13
C ILE A 218 -19.90 -14.88 -11.12
N LEU A 219 -18.88 -15.57 -11.61
CA LEU A 219 -18.73 -17.02 -11.48
C LEU A 219 -17.70 -17.32 -10.39
N ILE A 220 -18.09 -18.09 -9.38
CA ILE A 220 -17.20 -18.53 -8.30
C ILE A 220 -16.97 -20.03 -8.45
N ILE A 221 -15.71 -20.45 -8.47
CA ILE A 221 -15.29 -21.83 -8.70
C ILE A 221 -14.45 -22.27 -7.50
N ASP A 222 -14.99 -23.15 -6.67
CA ASP A 222 -14.33 -23.65 -5.47
C ASP A 222 -14.88 -25.05 -5.15
N ASP A 223 -14.01 -26.02 -4.87
CA ASP A 223 -14.40 -27.40 -4.56
C ASP A 223 -14.97 -27.56 -3.15
N GLU A 224 -14.80 -26.54 -2.30
CA GLU A 224 -15.46 -26.43 -1.00
C GLU A 224 -16.78 -25.65 -1.14
N PRO A 225 -17.95 -26.33 -1.18
CA PRO A 225 -19.23 -25.67 -1.44
C PRO A 225 -19.60 -24.62 -0.38
N GLU A 226 -19.13 -24.79 0.86
CA GLU A 226 -19.32 -23.83 1.95
C GLU A 226 -18.57 -22.51 1.69
N VAL A 227 -17.37 -22.58 1.11
CA VAL A 227 -16.57 -21.40 0.76
C VAL A 227 -17.14 -20.71 -0.47
N ALA A 228 -17.53 -21.48 -1.50
CA ALA A 228 -18.21 -20.97 -2.68
C ALA A 228 -19.51 -20.23 -2.31
N GLN A 229 -20.31 -20.82 -1.42
CA GLN A 229 -21.57 -20.22 -0.97
C GLN A 229 -21.33 -18.94 -0.17
N MET A 230 -20.36 -18.94 0.75
CA MET A 230 -20.01 -17.76 1.55
C MET A 230 -19.60 -16.58 0.67
N LEU A 231 -18.70 -16.81 -0.30
CA LEU A 231 -18.30 -15.80 -1.28
C LEU A 231 -19.48 -15.35 -2.15
N GLY A 232 -20.38 -16.28 -2.50
CA GLY A 232 -21.56 -15.96 -3.27
C GLY A 232 -22.56 -15.09 -2.52
N ASP A 233 -22.83 -15.38 -1.24
CA ASP A 233 -23.74 -14.60 -0.40
C ASP A 233 -23.24 -13.16 -0.22
N ILE A 234 -21.93 -13.00 -0.09
CA ILE A 234 -21.23 -11.71 -0.02
C ILE A 234 -21.49 -10.88 -1.30
N MET A 235 -21.23 -11.47 -2.46
CA MET A 235 -21.35 -10.79 -3.76
C MET A 235 -22.82 -10.52 -4.13
N LEU A 236 -23.73 -11.42 -3.76
CA LEU A 236 -25.18 -11.20 -3.88
C LEU A 236 -25.65 -10.03 -3.01
N ALA A 237 -25.12 -9.89 -1.79
CA ALA A 237 -25.46 -8.77 -0.90
C ALA A 237 -25.01 -7.41 -1.44
N GLU A 238 -24.03 -7.38 -2.35
CA GLU A 238 -23.55 -6.19 -3.06
C GLU A 238 -24.31 -5.92 -4.37
N GLY A 239 -25.33 -6.73 -4.67
CA GLY A 239 -26.20 -6.54 -5.82
C GLY A 239 -25.65 -7.12 -7.12
N HIS A 240 -24.67 -8.02 -7.05
CA HIS A 240 -24.20 -8.80 -8.21
C HIS A 240 -25.08 -10.03 -8.46
N GLU A 241 -25.07 -10.57 -9.68
CA GLU A 241 -25.57 -11.93 -9.92
C GLU A 241 -24.42 -12.91 -9.73
N VAL A 242 -24.66 -14.02 -9.03
CA VAL A 242 -23.62 -14.99 -8.75
C VAL A 242 -24.06 -16.39 -9.16
N GLU A 243 -23.16 -17.10 -9.84
CA GLU A 243 -23.26 -18.53 -10.07
C GLU A 243 -22.03 -19.24 -9.46
N THR A 244 -22.24 -20.43 -8.89
CA THR A 244 -21.17 -21.22 -8.26
C THR A 244 -20.93 -22.53 -9.01
N ALA A 245 -19.66 -22.91 -9.13
CA ALA A 245 -19.20 -24.18 -9.66
C ALA A 245 -18.30 -24.89 -8.63
N ASP A 246 -18.54 -26.18 -8.45
CA ASP A 246 -17.82 -27.06 -7.52
C ASP A 246 -16.62 -27.76 -8.18
N SER A 247 -16.40 -27.50 -9.47
CA SER A 247 -15.40 -28.17 -10.29
C SER A 247 -15.09 -27.35 -11.54
N GLY A 248 -13.87 -27.48 -12.04
CA GLY A 248 -13.44 -26.80 -13.26
C GLY A 248 -14.21 -27.26 -14.51
N GLU A 249 -14.66 -28.51 -14.56
CA GLU A 249 -15.52 -29.03 -15.64
C GLU A 249 -16.89 -28.36 -15.68
N LYS A 250 -17.53 -28.21 -14.51
CA LYS A 250 -18.81 -27.50 -14.39
C LYS A 250 -18.64 -26.02 -14.74
N ALA A 251 -17.54 -25.39 -14.32
CA ALA A 251 -17.21 -24.03 -14.70
C ALA A 251 -17.09 -23.86 -16.23
N LEU A 252 -16.40 -24.77 -16.92
CA LEU A 252 -16.28 -24.74 -18.38
C LEU A 252 -17.62 -24.94 -19.09
N GLN A 253 -18.55 -25.72 -18.51
CA GLN A 253 -19.91 -25.84 -19.02
C GLN A 253 -20.68 -24.52 -18.87
N LEU A 254 -20.65 -23.90 -17.70
CA LEU A 254 -21.31 -22.61 -17.44
C LEU A 254 -20.78 -21.50 -18.35
N LEU A 255 -19.46 -21.43 -18.52
CA LEU A 255 -18.79 -20.51 -19.45
C LEU A 255 -19.10 -20.79 -20.93
N SER A 256 -19.69 -21.95 -21.25
CA SER A 256 -20.17 -22.25 -22.61
C SER A 256 -21.57 -21.73 -22.88
N SER A 257 -22.40 -21.66 -21.84
CA SER A 257 -23.81 -21.29 -21.93
C SER A 257 -24.12 -19.87 -21.46
N SER A 258 -23.18 -19.21 -20.78
CA SER A 258 -23.36 -17.88 -20.18
C SER A 258 -22.07 -17.07 -20.19
N SER A 259 -22.23 -15.75 -20.20
CA SER A 259 -21.14 -14.78 -20.07
C SER A 259 -21.04 -14.29 -18.63
N PHE A 260 -19.81 -14.19 -18.13
CA PHE A 260 -19.50 -13.65 -16.81
C PHE A 260 -18.55 -12.47 -16.93
N ASP A 261 -18.71 -11.50 -16.04
CA ASP A 261 -17.89 -10.29 -15.94
C ASP A 261 -16.70 -10.49 -15.01
N VAL A 262 -16.86 -11.37 -14.02
CA VAL A 262 -15.79 -11.79 -13.10
C VAL A 262 -15.83 -13.31 -12.93
N ILE A 263 -14.65 -13.93 -12.92
CA ILE A 263 -14.47 -15.35 -12.62
C ILE A 263 -13.48 -15.45 -11.46
N LEU A 264 -13.92 -15.96 -10.32
CA LEU A 264 -13.08 -16.26 -9.16
C LEU A 264 -12.88 -17.77 -9.10
N SER A 265 -11.63 -18.25 -9.20
CA SER A 265 -11.34 -19.69 -9.24
C SER A 265 -10.34 -20.10 -8.17
N ASP A 266 -10.61 -21.16 -7.41
CA ASP A 266 -9.57 -21.79 -6.60
C ASP A 266 -8.43 -22.31 -7.51
N VAL A 267 -7.19 -22.18 -7.04
CA VAL A 267 -6.00 -22.74 -7.67
C VAL A 267 -5.96 -24.26 -7.52
N ARG A 268 -6.46 -24.80 -6.40
CA ARG A 268 -6.44 -26.24 -6.15
C ARG A 268 -7.84 -26.80 -6.09
N MET A 269 -8.20 -27.48 -7.17
CA MET A 269 -9.41 -28.28 -7.25
C MET A 269 -9.04 -29.68 -7.75
N PRO A 270 -9.76 -30.73 -7.30
CA PRO A 270 -9.60 -32.07 -7.85
C PRO A 270 -10.02 -32.10 -9.34
N HIS A 271 -9.41 -33.02 -10.10
CA HIS A 271 -9.66 -33.26 -11.54
C HIS A 271 -9.18 -32.15 -12.49
N LEU A 272 -9.69 -30.92 -12.37
CA LEU A 272 -9.27 -29.77 -13.15
C LEU A 272 -8.85 -28.63 -12.22
N ASP A 273 -7.53 -28.50 -12.01
CA ASP A 273 -6.96 -27.46 -11.18
C ASP A 273 -6.96 -26.08 -11.86
N GLY A 274 -6.75 -25.00 -11.09
CA GLY A 274 -6.70 -23.62 -11.60
C GLY A 274 -5.73 -23.44 -12.79
N PRO A 275 -4.54 -24.07 -12.81
CA PRO A 275 -3.67 -24.09 -13.98
C PRO A 275 -4.26 -24.72 -15.24
N SER A 276 -4.95 -25.85 -15.11
CA SER A 276 -5.61 -26.52 -16.23
C SER A 276 -6.82 -25.74 -16.72
N LEU A 277 -7.57 -25.12 -15.81
CA LEU A 277 -8.65 -24.20 -16.14
C LEU A 277 -8.12 -22.98 -16.90
N TYR A 278 -7.04 -22.35 -16.43
CA TYR A 278 -6.40 -21.22 -17.12
C TYR A 278 -5.99 -21.58 -18.55
N ALA A 279 -5.33 -22.72 -18.74
CA ALA A 279 -4.93 -23.20 -20.07
C ALA A 279 -6.12 -23.55 -20.97
N ALA A 280 -7.28 -23.90 -20.39
CA ALA A 280 -8.52 -24.11 -21.13
C ALA A 280 -9.17 -22.78 -21.54
N LEU A 281 -9.17 -21.78 -20.65
CA LEU A 281 -9.67 -20.43 -20.93
C LEU A 281 -8.80 -19.72 -21.99
N GLU A 282 -7.48 -19.82 -21.88
CA GLU A 282 -6.53 -19.23 -22.83
C GLU A 282 -6.74 -19.71 -24.26
N ARG A 283 -7.00 -21.03 -24.43
CA ARG A 283 -7.26 -21.63 -25.74
C ARG A 283 -8.64 -21.27 -26.31
N ARG A 284 -9.58 -20.90 -25.44
CA ARG A 284 -10.99 -20.74 -25.81
C ARG A 284 -11.34 -19.29 -26.08
N ASP A 285 -11.04 -18.41 -25.14
CA ASP A 285 -11.29 -16.98 -25.24
C ASP A 285 -10.32 -16.20 -24.32
N PRO A 286 -9.27 -15.59 -24.89
CA PRO A 286 -8.34 -14.76 -24.13
C PRO A 286 -9.00 -13.57 -23.42
N ALA A 287 -10.21 -13.14 -23.82
CA ALA A 287 -10.93 -12.08 -23.13
C ALA A 287 -11.47 -12.53 -21.76
N LEU A 288 -11.79 -13.82 -21.59
CA LEU A 288 -12.20 -14.38 -20.29
C LEU A 288 -11.05 -14.39 -19.28
N LEU A 289 -9.81 -14.53 -19.76
CA LEU A 289 -8.64 -14.41 -18.90
C LEU A 289 -8.59 -13.03 -18.24
N GLN A 290 -8.96 -11.97 -18.96
CA GLN A 290 -8.98 -10.61 -18.41
C GLN A 290 -10.01 -10.39 -17.30
N ARG A 291 -10.97 -11.32 -17.18
CA ARG A 291 -12.03 -11.34 -16.19
C ARG A 291 -11.80 -12.35 -15.06
N THR A 292 -10.69 -13.10 -15.12
CA THR A 292 -10.41 -14.18 -14.17
C THR A 292 -9.43 -13.72 -13.10
N ALA A 293 -9.73 -14.06 -11.84
CA ALA A 293 -8.82 -14.03 -10.72
C ALA A 293 -8.79 -15.38 -9.99
N PHE A 294 -7.69 -15.65 -9.32
CA PHE A 294 -7.48 -16.92 -8.64
C PHE A 294 -7.55 -16.76 -7.12
N VAL A 295 -8.09 -17.75 -6.42
CA VAL A 295 -8.11 -17.82 -4.96
C VAL A 295 -7.21 -18.98 -4.54
N SER A 296 -6.28 -18.81 -3.60
CA SER A 296 -5.30 -19.86 -3.27
C SER A 296 -5.07 -19.97 -1.77
N GLY A 297 -5.18 -21.17 -1.20
CA GLY A 297 -4.86 -21.43 0.21
C GLY A 297 -3.48 -22.02 0.50
N ASP A 298 -2.60 -22.14 -0.50
CA ASP A 298 -1.22 -22.64 -0.31
C ASP A 298 -0.30 -22.06 -1.37
N THR A 299 -0.06 -20.77 -1.22
CA THR A 299 0.95 -20.02 -1.97
C THR A 299 2.38 -20.47 -1.63
N LEU A 300 2.58 -21.37 -0.65
CA LEU A 300 3.88 -21.96 -0.32
C LEU A 300 4.23 -23.16 -1.21
N SER A 301 3.24 -23.77 -1.88
CA SER A 301 3.49 -24.85 -2.83
C SER A 301 4.27 -24.32 -4.05
N PRO A 302 5.40 -24.95 -4.41
CA PRO A 302 6.18 -24.57 -5.60
C PRO A 302 5.36 -24.54 -6.89
N SER A 303 4.35 -25.42 -7.03
CA SER A 303 3.50 -25.48 -8.22
C SER A 303 2.54 -24.27 -8.30
N ALA A 304 1.97 -23.85 -7.18
CA ALA A 304 1.09 -22.67 -7.11
C ALA A 304 1.89 -21.39 -7.39
N ARG A 305 3.10 -21.26 -6.84
CA ARG A 305 3.99 -20.11 -7.10
C ARG A 305 4.41 -19.99 -8.55
N VAL A 306 4.85 -21.09 -9.17
CA VAL A 306 5.24 -21.09 -10.58
C VAL A 306 4.06 -20.73 -11.48
N PHE A 307 2.86 -21.20 -11.14
CA PHE A 307 1.64 -20.84 -11.85
C PHE A 307 1.29 -19.36 -11.70
N LEU A 308 1.19 -18.86 -10.46
CA LEU A 308 0.86 -17.45 -10.18
C LEU A 308 1.91 -16.47 -10.73
N GLN A 309 3.20 -16.86 -10.77
CA GLN A 309 4.24 -16.06 -11.42
C GLN A 309 4.12 -16.04 -12.94
N ARG A 310 3.64 -17.11 -13.56
CA ARG A 310 3.43 -17.19 -15.00
C ARG A 310 2.17 -16.42 -15.42
N VAL A 311 1.16 -16.48 -14.58
CA VAL A 311 -0.16 -15.95 -14.85
C VAL A 311 -0.25 -14.55 -14.25
N HIS A 312 -0.09 -13.52 -15.09
CA HIS A 312 -0.18 -12.11 -14.71
C HIS A 312 -1.63 -11.70 -14.40
N ARG A 313 -2.32 -12.46 -13.54
CA ARG A 313 -3.71 -12.23 -13.14
C ARG A 313 -3.79 -11.95 -11.66
N PRO A 314 -4.74 -11.11 -11.22
CA PRO A 314 -5.00 -10.90 -9.81
C PRO A 314 -5.28 -12.22 -9.10
N PHE A 315 -4.77 -12.38 -7.88
CA PHE A 315 -5.09 -13.54 -7.05
C PHE A 315 -5.28 -13.12 -5.59
N LEU A 316 -6.05 -13.92 -4.86
CA LEU A 316 -6.41 -13.75 -3.47
C LEU A 316 -5.91 -14.95 -2.67
N GLU A 317 -5.32 -14.71 -1.51
CA GLU A 317 -4.80 -15.79 -0.66
C GLU A 317 -5.75 -16.10 0.49
N LYS A 318 -6.11 -17.38 0.69
CA LYS A 318 -6.87 -17.84 1.86
C LYS A 318 -5.92 -17.86 3.08
N PRO A 319 -6.30 -17.30 4.26
CA PRO A 319 -7.58 -16.68 4.56
C PRO A 319 -7.63 -15.20 4.10
N PHE A 320 -8.72 -14.83 3.43
CA PHE A 320 -8.99 -13.49 2.94
C PHE A 320 -10.10 -12.80 3.73
N THR A 321 -10.12 -11.47 3.69
CA THR A 321 -11.21 -10.66 4.24
C THR A 321 -12.27 -10.34 3.18
N LEU A 322 -13.45 -9.92 3.64
CA LEU A 322 -14.54 -9.45 2.78
C LEU A 322 -14.11 -8.27 1.88
N GLU A 323 -13.31 -7.35 2.44
CA GLU A 323 -12.83 -6.16 1.76
C GLU A 323 -11.85 -6.52 0.62
N GLU A 324 -10.97 -7.49 0.85
CA GLU A 324 -10.03 -7.98 -0.17
C GLU A 324 -10.74 -8.66 -1.35
N VAL A 325 -11.89 -9.31 -1.13
CA VAL A 325 -12.72 -9.87 -2.21
C VAL A 325 -13.38 -8.76 -3.04
N ARG A 326 -13.86 -7.69 -2.39
CA ARG A 326 -14.48 -6.54 -3.05
C ARG A 326 -13.52 -5.80 -3.95
N GLU A 327 -12.36 -5.44 -3.40
CA GLU A 327 -11.31 -4.74 -4.14
C GLU A 327 -10.88 -5.52 -5.38
N LEU A 328 -10.75 -6.85 -5.25
CA LEU A 328 -10.43 -7.73 -6.37
C LEU A 328 -11.51 -7.71 -7.46
N VAL A 329 -12.78 -7.74 -7.07
CA VAL A 329 -13.92 -7.71 -8.00
C VAL A 329 -14.03 -6.35 -8.68
N ASP A 330 -13.88 -5.25 -7.94
CA ASP A 330 -13.89 -3.89 -8.49
C ASP A 330 -12.72 -3.63 -9.44
N GLN A 331 -11.53 -4.13 -9.10
CA GLN A 331 -10.35 -4.09 -9.96
C GLN A 331 -10.61 -4.79 -11.30
N ILE A 332 -11.27 -5.96 -11.29
CA ILE A 332 -11.59 -6.71 -12.51
C ILE A 332 -12.68 -6.00 -13.33
N LEU A 333 -13.67 -5.40 -12.64
CA LEU A 333 -14.74 -4.63 -13.27
C LEU A 333 -14.27 -3.25 -13.79
N GLY A 334 -13.05 -2.83 -13.45
CA GLY A 334 -12.50 -1.54 -13.85
C GLY A 334 -13.20 -0.36 -13.17
N ARG A 335 -13.74 -0.58 -11.96
CA ARG A 335 -14.33 0.45 -11.10
C ARG A 335 -13.24 0.97 -10.16
N ASP A 336 -12.34 1.78 -10.70
CA ASP A 336 -11.57 2.67 -9.84
C ASP A 336 -12.57 3.70 -9.28
N ASP A 337 -12.62 3.86 -7.96
CA ASP A 337 -13.36 4.95 -7.31
C ASP A 337 -12.77 6.27 -7.84
N ASP A 338 -13.42 6.88 -8.84
CA ASP A 338 -13.23 8.28 -9.22
C ASP A 338 -14.05 9.12 -8.23
N PRO A 339 -13.44 9.80 -7.24
CA PRO A 339 -14.17 10.75 -6.41
C PRO A 339 -14.28 12.08 -7.17
N GLU A 340 -14.83 12.11 -8.38
CA GLU A 340 -15.14 13.39 -9.06
C GLU A 340 -16.13 13.21 -10.22
N GLY A 341 -17.38 12.91 -9.85
CA GLY A 341 -18.53 13.14 -10.71
C GLY A 341 -18.82 14.63 -10.86
N SER A 342 -18.13 15.25 -11.82
CA SER A 342 -18.68 16.21 -12.79
C SER A 342 -20.00 16.91 -12.45
N LEU A 343 -19.92 18.18 -12.05
CA LEU A 343 -20.88 19.21 -12.44
C LEU A 343 -20.12 20.32 -13.19
N GLU A 344 -19.64 20.00 -14.39
CA GLU A 344 -19.46 21.00 -15.44
C GLU A 344 -20.65 20.91 -16.39
N GLU A 345 -21.56 21.88 -16.31
CA GLU A 345 -22.28 22.33 -17.50
C GLU A 345 -21.78 23.73 -17.89
N SER A 346 -20.85 23.69 -18.85
CA SER A 346 -20.71 24.53 -20.05
C SER A 346 -20.79 26.07 -19.99
N PRO A 347 -19.85 26.78 -20.65
CA PRO A 347 -19.95 28.22 -20.84
C PRO A 347 -20.79 28.61 -22.07
N GLY A 348 -21.80 29.45 -21.85
CA GLY A 348 -22.14 30.57 -22.73
C GLY A 348 -23.23 30.39 -23.80
N SER A 349 -24.43 30.91 -23.52
CA SER A 349 -25.22 31.66 -24.51
C SER A 349 -26.16 32.65 -23.80
N LYS A 350 -26.10 33.89 -24.27
CA LYS A 350 -26.79 35.09 -23.79
C LYS A 350 -28.32 34.96 -23.78
N ALA A 351 -28.95 35.52 -22.75
CA ALA A 351 -30.18 36.29 -22.89
C ALA A 351 -30.24 37.31 -21.74
N GLU A 352 -29.97 38.56 -22.09
CA GLU A 352 -30.24 39.74 -21.26
C GLU A 352 -31.75 39.86 -21.01
N SER A 353 -32.14 40.05 -19.76
CA SER A 353 -33.38 40.73 -19.42
C SER A 353 -33.23 41.35 -18.04
N ASP A 354 -32.61 42.54 -17.99
CA ASP A 354 -32.70 43.39 -16.82
C ASP A 354 -33.68 44.53 -17.11
N THR A 355 -34.59 44.75 -16.17
CA THR A 355 -35.68 45.70 -16.27
C THR A 355 -35.31 46.92 -15.43
N ALA A 356 -34.92 48.04 -16.06
CA ALA A 356 -34.93 49.35 -15.40
C ALA A 356 -34.97 50.51 -16.40
N VAL A 357 -36.16 51.11 -16.50
CA VAL A 357 -36.44 52.55 -16.43
C VAL A 357 -35.26 53.52 -16.65
N SER A 358 -35.29 54.32 -17.73
CA SER A 358 -35.40 55.79 -17.70
C SER A 358 -34.88 56.45 -19.00
N GLU A 359 -35.70 57.36 -19.52
CA GLU A 359 -35.33 58.61 -20.23
C GLU A 359 -34.71 58.62 -21.64
N ARG A 360 -35.56 59.11 -22.56
CA ARG A 360 -35.38 60.25 -23.47
C ARG A 360 -34.45 60.12 -24.70
N ALA A 361 -35.15 60.39 -25.81
CA ALA A 361 -34.76 61.24 -26.93
C ALA A 361 -33.88 60.64 -28.04
N GLY A 362 -34.50 60.47 -29.20
CA GLY A 362 -34.13 61.33 -30.31
C GLY A 362 -33.34 60.67 -31.44
N ASN A 363 -34.08 60.48 -32.53
CA ASN A 363 -33.70 60.93 -33.87
C ASN A 363 -32.85 59.99 -34.76
N GLN A 364 -33.47 59.63 -35.90
CA GLN A 364 -32.96 59.72 -37.29
C GLN A 364 -31.51 59.28 -37.57
N ALA A 365 -31.15 58.60 -38.65
CA ALA A 365 -31.82 58.10 -39.84
C ALA A 365 -30.74 57.38 -40.68
N SER A 366 -31.19 56.68 -41.73
CA SER A 366 -30.45 56.46 -42.99
C SER A 366 -29.24 55.50 -42.93
N ALA A 367 -29.39 54.25 -43.37
CA ALA A 367 -29.34 53.79 -44.78
C ALA A 367 -27.93 53.31 -45.22
N PRO A 368 -27.84 52.34 -46.15
CA PRO A 368 -26.80 51.31 -46.14
C PRO A 368 -25.87 51.36 -47.36
N GLU A 369 -24.73 50.66 -47.31
CA GLU A 369 -24.02 50.10 -48.49
C GLU A 369 -22.97 49.07 -48.00
N ARG A 370 -23.07 47.79 -48.40
CA ARG A 370 -22.24 47.11 -49.42
C ARG A 370 -20.73 47.20 -49.09
N GLN A 371 -20.01 46.12 -48.82
CA GLN A 371 -19.84 44.88 -49.59
C GLN A 371 -19.37 43.74 -48.71
#